data_AF-A0A7X4H766-F1
#
_entry.id   AF-A0A7X4H766-F1
#
_cell.length_a   1.000
_cell.length_b   1.000
_cell.length_c   1.000
_cell.angle_alpha   90.00
_cell.angle_beta   90.00
_cell.angle_gamma   90.00
#
_symmetry.space_group_name_H-M   'P 1'
#
loop_
_entity.id
_entity.type
_entity.pdbx_description
1 polymer ?
#
loop_
_entity_poly.entity_id
_entity_poly.type
_entity_poly.pdbx_seq_one_letter_code
_entity_poly.pdbx_strand_id
1 'polypeptide(L)'
;MKPLAPALILALILACANAAAADDCPPYVKHNPGGDYNNPDDRQGLTIVEHYHFTSNVEQLIRGASGPLGADIGYTLEHFPNHPRALAAMSRLSLRDKNRKPHGAHFTIECYFDRALRYTPDDARVHSLFGAYLLAIGQTDAALEQLEQSARLAPDNATAHYNLGLLYLKKKDYDKARASAQKAYGMGFPLPGLKNKLAAAGEWRD
;
A
#
# COMPACT_ATOMS: atom_id res chain seq x y z
N MET A 1 -32.63 15.77 -61.11
CA MET A 1 -32.94 15.75 -59.66
C MET A 1 -32.77 14.31 -59.17
N LYS A 2 -31.70 14.03 -58.40
CA LYS A 2 -31.43 12.74 -57.74
C LYS A 2 -31.31 13.04 -56.23
N PRO A 3 -31.94 12.28 -55.33
CA PRO A 3 -31.83 12.55 -53.90
C PRO A 3 -30.48 12.04 -53.34
N LEU A 4 -29.91 12.85 -52.44
CA LEU A 4 -28.80 12.49 -51.56
C LEU A 4 -29.24 11.37 -50.59
N ALA A 5 -28.42 10.35 -50.43
CA ALA A 5 -28.48 9.46 -49.27
C ALA A 5 -27.55 10.01 -48.16
N PRO A 6 -27.94 9.98 -46.87
CA PRO A 6 -27.07 10.45 -45.80
C PRO A 6 -26.01 9.40 -45.47
N ALA A 7 -24.74 9.82 -45.43
CA ALA A 7 -23.65 8.99 -44.93
C ALA A 7 -23.80 8.84 -43.40
N LEU A 8 -24.09 7.63 -42.95
CA LEU A 8 -24.08 7.27 -41.53
C LEU A 8 -22.60 7.09 -41.12
N ILE A 9 -22.00 8.10 -40.50
CA ILE A 9 -20.66 7.99 -39.92
C ILE A 9 -20.81 7.24 -38.60
N LEU A 10 -20.51 5.94 -38.63
CA LEU A 10 -20.40 5.11 -37.43
C LEU A 10 -19.10 5.50 -36.71
N ALA A 11 -19.22 6.30 -35.65
CA ALA A 11 -18.11 6.59 -34.75
C ALA A 11 -17.81 5.33 -33.92
N LEU A 12 -16.82 4.54 -34.35
CA LEU A 12 -16.22 3.50 -33.51
C LEU A 12 -15.42 4.20 -32.41
N ILE A 13 -15.95 4.21 -31.19
CA ILE A 13 -15.21 4.60 -30.00
C ILE A 13 -14.20 3.49 -29.73
N LEU A 14 -12.93 3.80 -29.93
CA LEU A 14 -11.80 2.91 -29.65
C LEU A 14 -11.65 2.78 -28.12
N ALA A 15 -12.34 1.81 -27.52
CA ALA A 15 -12.07 1.39 -26.15
C ALA A 15 -10.83 0.49 -26.14
N CYS A 16 -9.65 1.11 -26.22
CA CYS A 16 -8.38 0.42 -26.04
C CYS A 16 -7.65 1.00 -24.83
N ALA A 17 -8.03 0.53 -23.64
CA ALA A 17 -7.15 0.51 -22.47
C ALA A 17 -7.57 -0.61 -21.52
N ASN A 18 -6.64 -1.54 -21.26
CA ASN A 18 -6.55 -2.39 -20.07
C ASN A 18 -7.50 -3.58 -19.87
N ALA A 19 -7.71 -4.44 -20.87
CA ALA A 19 -8.14 -5.82 -20.57
C ALA A 19 -7.01 -6.65 -19.91
N ALA A 20 -5.75 -6.44 -20.31
CA ALA A 20 -4.61 -7.26 -19.86
C ALA A 20 -4.15 -7.01 -18.41
N ALA A 21 -4.51 -5.89 -17.79
CA ALA A 21 -4.10 -5.60 -16.40
C ALA A 21 -5.00 -6.28 -15.35
N ALA A 22 -6.20 -6.70 -15.72
CA ALA A 22 -7.15 -7.36 -14.82
C ALA A 22 -6.78 -8.84 -14.57
N ASP A 23 -6.13 -9.49 -15.54
CA ASP A 23 -5.76 -10.91 -15.44
C ASP A 23 -4.63 -11.16 -14.42
N ASP A 24 -3.76 -10.17 -14.17
CA ASP A 24 -2.62 -10.28 -13.24
C ASP A 24 -2.99 -10.00 -11.77
N CYS A 25 -4.20 -9.51 -11.50
CA CYS A 25 -4.68 -9.28 -10.14
C CYS A 25 -6.18 -9.65 -9.99
N PRO A 26 -6.48 -10.94 -9.77
CA PRO A 26 -7.85 -11.38 -9.62
C PRO A 26 -8.47 -10.83 -8.33
N PRO A 27 -9.81 -10.70 -8.27
CA PRO A 27 -10.52 -10.33 -7.05
C PRO A 27 -10.14 -11.21 -5.86
N TYR A 28 -10.21 -10.64 -4.66
CA TYR A 28 -10.08 -11.43 -3.43
C TYR A 28 -11.20 -12.47 -3.34
N VAL A 29 -10.82 -13.68 -2.96
CA VAL A 29 -11.74 -14.77 -2.64
C VAL A 29 -11.51 -15.11 -1.18
N LYS A 30 -12.57 -15.19 -0.37
CA LYS A 30 -12.43 -15.53 1.05
C LYS A 30 -11.94 -16.98 1.20
N HIS A 31 -10.85 -17.17 1.93
CA HIS A 31 -10.30 -18.47 2.28
C HIS A 31 -10.66 -18.85 3.72
N ASN A 32 -10.52 -20.14 4.08
CA ASN A 32 -10.71 -20.64 5.44
C ASN A 32 -9.47 -21.44 5.88
N PRO A 33 -8.78 -21.06 6.98
CA PRO A 33 -9.01 -19.85 7.78
C PRO A 33 -8.76 -18.56 6.99
N GLY A 34 -9.49 -17.48 7.27
CA GLY A 34 -9.31 -16.21 6.57
C GLY A 34 -10.46 -15.23 6.82
N GLY A 35 -10.21 -13.94 6.60
CA GLY A 35 -11.20 -12.89 6.83
C GLY A 35 -10.57 -11.53 7.07
N ASP A 36 -11.23 -10.72 7.90
CA ASP A 36 -10.79 -9.37 8.22
C ASP A 36 -9.87 -9.39 9.44
N TYR A 37 -8.66 -8.83 9.29
CA TYR A 37 -7.68 -8.69 10.36
C TYR A 37 -8.24 -8.03 11.62
N ASN A 38 -9.19 -7.10 11.49
CA ASN A 38 -9.79 -6.37 12.60
C ASN A 38 -11.04 -7.04 13.18
N ASN A 39 -11.58 -8.06 12.52
CA ASN A 39 -12.81 -8.72 12.94
C ASN A 39 -12.53 -9.75 14.06
N PRO A 40 -13.12 -9.61 15.26
CA PRO A 40 -12.95 -10.57 16.35
C PRO A 40 -13.35 -12.00 15.97
N ASP A 41 -14.32 -12.18 15.09
CA ASP A 41 -14.81 -13.51 14.68
C ASP A 41 -13.76 -14.28 13.85
N ASP A 42 -12.89 -13.57 13.14
CA ASP A 42 -11.83 -14.17 12.32
C ASP A 42 -10.53 -14.41 13.14
N ARG A 43 -10.50 -14.06 14.43
CA ARG A 43 -9.29 -14.11 15.29
C ARG A 43 -8.70 -15.51 15.45
N GLN A 44 -9.53 -16.54 15.54
CA GLN A 44 -9.04 -17.92 15.61
C GLN A 44 -8.29 -18.29 14.33
N GLY A 45 -8.86 -17.95 13.17
CA GLY A 45 -8.21 -18.15 11.88
C GLY A 45 -6.93 -17.35 11.75
N LEU A 46 -6.94 -16.09 12.20
CA LEU A 46 -5.76 -15.22 12.20
C LEU A 46 -4.62 -15.84 13.02
N THR A 47 -4.93 -16.36 14.21
CA THR A 47 -3.94 -17.02 15.08
C THR A 47 -3.31 -18.23 14.40
N ILE A 48 -4.10 -19.04 13.69
CA ILE A 48 -3.61 -20.21 12.95
C ILE A 48 -2.67 -19.75 11.82
N VAL A 49 -3.10 -18.79 10.99
CA VAL A 49 -2.29 -18.29 9.88
C VAL A 49 -0.99 -17.65 10.37
N GLU A 50 -1.05 -16.80 11.41
CA GLU A 50 0.16 -16.17 11.95
C GLU A 50 1.11 -17.20 12.57
N HIS A 51 0.59 -18.23 13.24
CA HIS A 51 1.41 -19.28 13.84
C HIS A 51 2.23 -20.07 12.82
N TYR A 52 1.63 -20.45 11.69
CA TYR A 52 2.28 -21.31 10.69
C TYR A 52 3.00 -20.54 9.58
N HIS A 53 2.54 -19.33 9.23
CA HIS A 53 3.03 -18.59 8.06
C HIS A 53 3.55 -17.18 8.37
N PHE A 54 3.18 -16.56 9.50
CA PHE A 54 3.64 -15.21 9.83
C PHE A 54 4.40 -15.14 11.17
N THR A 55 5.38 -16.05 11.32
CA THR A 55 6.25 -16.08 12.51
C THR A 55 7.10 -14.81 12.62
N SER A 56 7.71 -14.59 13.80
CA SER A 56 8.65 -13.49 14.02
C SER A 56 9.82 -13.48 13.01
N ASN A 57 10.28 -14.64 12.54
CA ASN A 57 11.34 -14.72 11.52
C ASN A 57 10.85 -14.26 10.15
N VAL A 58 9.59 -14.56 9.81
CA VAL A 58 8.97 -14.13 8.57
C VAL A 58 8.74 -12.62 8.59
N GLU A 59 8.18 -12.09 9.67
CA GLU A 59 7.91 -10.64 9.79
C GLU A 59 9.20 -9.79 9.72
N GLN A 60 10.28 -10.27 10.34
CA GLN A 60 11.60 -9.62 10.32
C GLN A 60 12.42 -9.94 9.06
N LEU A 61 11.85 -10.73 8.14
CA LEU A 61 12.46 -11.14 6.88
C LEU A 61 13.81 -11.89 7.03
N ILE A 62 13.95 -12.66 8.11
CA ILE A 62 15.14 -13.48 8.43
C ILE A 62 15.12 -14.78 7.63
N ARG A 63 14.01 -15.53 7.70
CA ARG A 63 13.77 -16.77 6.95
C ARG A 63 12.27 -17.11 6.91
N GLY A 64 11.84 -17.85 5.90
CA GLY A 64 10.47 -18.37 5.84
C GLY A 64 10.19 -19.43 6.92
N ALA A 65 8.91 -19.62 7.21
CA ALA A 65 8.41 -20.64 8.12
C ALA A 65 8.19 -21.98 7.41
N SER A 66 7.65 -21.95 6.18
CA SER A 66 7.35 -23.15 5.38
C SER A 66 8.01 -23.15 3.99
N GLY A 67 8.61 -22.03 3.58
CA GLY A 67 9.25 -21.91 2.28
C GLY A 67 9.97 -20.57 2.07
N PRO A 68 9.95 -20.01 0.85
CA PRO A 68 10.43 -18.65 0.62
C PRO A 68 9.63 -17.62 1.43
N LEU A 69 10.28 -16.53 1.85
CA LEU A 69 9.62 -15.42 2.55
C LEU A 69 8.39 -14.89 1.79
N GLY A 70 8.48 -14.76 0.47
CA GLY A 70 7.36 -14.29 -0.35
C GLY A 70 6.16 -15.25 -0.33
N ALA A 71 6.39 -16.56 -0.21
CA ALA A 71 5.32 -17.55 -0.13
C ALA A 71 4.57 -17.46 1.22
N ASP A 72 5.30 -17.40 2.32
CA ASP A 72 4.71 -17.32 3.67
C ASP A 72 3.96 -16.00 3.92
N ILE A 73 4.53 -14.88 3.50
CA ILE A 73 3.85 -13.59 3.58
C ILE A 73 2.67 -13.54 2.61
N GLY A 74 2.83 -14.10 1.41
CA GLY A 74 1.76 -14.19 0.40
C GLY A 74 0.57 -14.99 0.89
N TYR A 75 0.80 -16.18 1.47
CA TYR A 75 -0.23 -17.00 2.10
C TYR A 75 -1.02 -16.22 3.16
N THR A 76 -0.30 -15.48 4.01
CA THR A 76 -0.92 -14.63 5.04
C THR A 76 -1.85 -13.58 4.42
N LEU A 77 -1.42 -12.92 3.35
CA LEU A 77 -2.19 -11.89 2.64
C LEU A 77 -3.32 -12.46 1.78
N GLU A 78 -3.23 -13.72 1.37
CA GLU A 78 -4.32 -14.41 0.68
C GLU A 78 -5.42 -14.82 1.64
N HIS A 79 -5.11 -15.04 2.93
CA HIS A 79 -6.13 -15.38 3.94
C HIS A 79 -6.65 -14.12 4.67
N PHE A 80 -5.78 -13.15 4.93
CA PHE A 80 -6.08 -11.87 5.57
C PHE A 80 -5.54 -10.70 4.73
N PRO A 81 -6.29 -10.22 3.73
CA PRO A 81 -5.78 -9.26 2.75
C PRO A 81 -5.44 -7.90 3.37
N ASN A 82 -6.14 -7.49 4.42
CA ASN A 82 -5.88 -6.25 5.15
C ASN A 82 -4.90 -6.44 6.34
N HIS A 83 -4.13 -7.53 6.39
CA HIS A 83 -3.17 -7.78 7.48
C HIS A 83 -2.00 -6.77 7.43
N PRO A 84 -1.94 -5.77 8.34
CA PRO A 84 -1.05 -4.62 8.18
C PRO A 84 0.42 -5.00 8.33
N ARG A 85 0.75 -5.91 9.26
CA ARG A 85 2.13 -6.39 9.47
C ARG A 85 2.66 -7.15 8.25
N ALA A 86 1.84 -8.00 7.64
CA ALA A 86 2.20 -8.77 6.45
C ALA A 86 2.35 -7.86 5.21
N LEU A 87 1.46 -6.88 5.01
CA LEU A 87 1.61 -5.88 3.94
C LEU A 87 2.91 -5.07 4.10
N ALA A 88 3.22 -4.66 5.33
CA ALA A 88 4.48 -3.97 5.63
C ALA A 88 5.70 -4.88 5.39
N ALA A 89 5.63 -6.16 5.74
CA ALA A 89 6.71 -7.12 5.51
C ALA A 89 6.91 -7.40 4.01
N MET A 90 5.83 -7.60 3.24
CA MET A 90 5.89 -7.79 1.79
C MET A 90 6.47 -6.55 1.09
N SER A 91 6.09 -5.35 1.54
CA SER A 91 6.66 -4.09 1.03
C SER A 91 8.17 -4.01 1.29
N ARG A 92 8.61 -4.28 2.53
CA ARG A 92 10.04 -4.31 2.90
C ARG A 92 10.81 -5.37 2.10
N LEU A 93 10.23 -6.54 1.89
CA LEU A 93 10.80 -7.62 1.09
C LEU A 93 10.97 -7.21 -0.37
N SER A 94 9.91 -6.65 -0.96
CA SER A 94 9.91 -6.16 -2.35
C SER A 94 10.97 -5.08 -2.57
N LEU A 95 11.08 -4.11 -1.65
CA LEU A 95 12.07 -3.03 -1.72
C LEU A 95 13.50 -3.55 -1.53
N ARG A 96 13.73 -4.46 -0.58
CA ARG A 96 15.05 -5.06 -0.32
C ARG A 96 15.56 -5.83 -1.54
N ASP A 97 14.69 -6.66 -2.12
CA ASP A 97 15.04 -7.56 -3.21
C ASP A 97 14.91 -6.88 -4.59
N LYS A 98 14.40 -5.65 -4.62
CA LYS A 98 14.06 -4.89 -5.84
C LYS A 98 13.18 -5.69 -6.81
N ASN A 99 12.25 -6.45 -6.25
CA ASN A 99 11.36 -7.33 -6.99
C ASN A 99 9.91 -7.08 -6.57
N ARG A 100 9.08 -6.66 -7.53
CA ARG A 100 7.66 -6.35 -7.31
C ARG A 100 6.82 -7.59 -6.99
N LYS A 101 7.30 -8.78 -7.40
CA LYS A 101 6.73 -10.08 -7.00
C LYS A 101 7.82 -10.90 -6.30
N PRO A 102 8.03 -10.71 -4.98
CA PRO A 102 9.06 -11.43 -4.24
C PRO A 102 9.02 -12.95 -4.48
N HIS A 103 10.19 -13.58 -4.42
CA HIS A 103 10.30 -15.02 -4.70
C HIS A 103 9.34 -15.84 -3.82
N GLY A 104 8.51 -16.67 -4.46
CA GLY A 104 7.47 -17.48 -3.83
C GLY A 104 6.11 -16.79 -3.65
N ALA A 105 6.01 -15.46 -3.80
CA ALA A 105 4.72 -14.78 -3.75
C ALA A 105 3.88 -15.07 -5.00
N HIS A 106 2.58 -15.26 -4.82
CA HIS A 106 1.65 -15.48 -5.94
C HIS A 106 1.38 -14.18 -6.71
N PHE A 107 1.23 -13.06 -6.00
CA PHE A 107 0.88 -11.77 -6.58
C PHE A 107 1.97 -10.72 -6.39
N THR A 108 1.91 -9.64 -7.18
CA THR A 108 2.74 -8.46 -6.94
C THR A 108 2.31 -7.77 -5.65
N ILE A 109 3.21 -6.98 -5.07
CA ILE A 109 2.90 -6.14 -3.90
C ILE A 109 1.75 -5.17 -4.20
N GLU A 110 1.67 -4.58 -5.40
CA GLU A 110 0.56 -3.71 -5.78
C GLU A 110 -0.76 -4.46 -5.84
N CYS A 111 -0.76 -5.72 -6.30
CA CYS A 111 -1.96 -6.54 -6.28
C CYS A 111 -2.40 -6.90 -4.85
N TYR A 112 -1.46 -7.18 -3.94
CA TYR A 112 -1.80 -7.38 -2.53
C TYR A 112 -2.44 -6.13 -1.90
N PHE A 113 -1.93 -4.93 -2.21
CA PHE A 113 -2.55 -3.68 -1.76
C PHE A 113 -3.92 -3.42 -2.40
N ASP A 114 -4.07 -3.65 -3.71
CA ASP A 114 -5.36 -3.54 -4.40
C ASP A 114 -6.40 -4.47 -3.77
N ARG A 115 -6.06 -5.74 -3.52
CA ARG A 115 -6.94 -6.70 -2.85
C ARG A 115 -7.30 -6.25 -1.43
N ALA A 116 -6.34 -5.72 -0.67
CA ALA A 116 -6.57 -5.18 0.67
C ALA A 116 -7.56 -4.01 0.65
N LEU A 117 -7.39 -3.06 -0.28
CA LEU A 117 -8.26 -1.89 -0.42
C LEU A 117 -9.63 -2.23 -1.00
N ARG A 118 -9.76 -3.22 -1.88
CA ARG A 118 -11.08 -3.71 -2.30
C ARG A 118 -11.83 -4.41 -1.17
N TYR A 119 -11.10 -5.06 -0.27
CA TYR A 119 -11.67 -5.77 0.87
C TYR A 119 -12.08 -4.81 2.00
N THR A 120 -11.23 -3.85 2.34
CA THR A 120 -11.50 -2.79 3.32
C THR A 120 -11.12 -1.42 2.75
N PRO A 121 -12.02 -0.76 1.99
CA PRO A 121 -11.73 0.51 1.32
C PRO A 121 -11.41 1.67 2.28
N ASP A 122 -11.84 1.58 3.53
CA ASP A 122 -11.68 2.63 4.53
C ASP A 122 -10.61 2.30 5.60
N ASP A 123 -9.74 1.29 5.37
CA ASP A 123 -8.62 1.03 6.30
C ASP A 123 -7.49 2.05 6.08
N ALA A 124 -7.48 3.09 6.92
CA ALA A 124 -6.46 4.13 6.91
C ALA A 124 -5.02 3.60 7.01
N ARG A 125 -4.78 2.46 7.67
CA ARG A 125 -3.43 1.89 7.80
C ARG A 125 -3.00 1.27 6.48
N VAL A 126 -3.89 0.59 5.76
CA VAL A 126 -3.59 0.03 4.43
C VAL A 126 -3.24 1.15 3.46
N HIS A 127 -4.04 2.23 3.42
CA HIS A 127 -3.72 3.43 2.65
C HIS A 127 -2.34 4.02 3.02
N SER A 128 -2.02 4.12 4.31
CA SER A 128 -0.71 4.64 4.76
C SER A 128 0.44 3.75 4.32
N LEU A 129 0.29 2.42 4.41
CA LEU A 129 1.32 1.46 4.01
C LEU A 129 1.54 1.47 2.51
N PHE A 130 0.46 1.53 1.72
CA PHE A 130 0.57 1.58 0.27
C PHE A 130 1.23 2.89 -0.18
N GLY A 131 0.81 4.02 0.40
CA GLY A 131 1.41 5.32 0.16
C GLY A 131 2.91 5.35 0.48
N ALA A 132 3.33 4.73 1.59
CA ALA A 132 4.75 4.58 1.94
C ALA A 132 5.53 3.77 0.89
N TYR A 133 4.97 2.63 0.45
CA TYR A 133 5.57 1.80 -0.60
C TYR A 133 5.71 2.56 -1.93
N LEU A 134 4.63 3.21 -2.38
CA LEU A 134 4.59 4.01 -3.62
C LEU A 134 5.62 5.14 -3.59
N LEU A 135 5.74 5.84 -2.45
CA LEU A 135 6.74 6.90 -2.28
C LEU A 135 8.16 6.35 -2.41
N ALA A 136 8.43 5.18 -1.82
CA ALA A 136 9.73 4.52 -1.86
C ALA A 136 10.14 4.08 -3.28
N ILE A 137 9.19 3.63 -4.11
CA ILE A 137 9.44 3.29 -5.52
C ILE A 137 9.33 4.50 -6.47
N GLY A 138 9.14 5.70 -5.94
CA GLY A 138 9.16 6.94 -6.70
C GLY A 138 7.83 7.35 -7.34
N GLN A 139 6.76 6.58 -7.18
CA GLN A 139 5.41 6.87 -7.66
C GLN A 139 4.74 7.94 -6.78
N THR A 140 5.22 9.17 -6.91
CA THR A 140 4.99 10.25 -5.93
C THR A 140 3.55 10.74 -5.94
N ASP A 141 2.89 10.82 -7.09
CA ASP A 141 1.50 11.30 -7.16
C ASP A 141 0.51 10.23 -6.67
N ALA A 142 0.71 8.96 -7.05
CA ALA A 142 -0.07 7.85 -6.48
C ALA A 142 0.12 7.73 -4.95
N ALA A 143 1.35 7.94 -4.45
CA ALA A 143 1.61 7.98 -3.02
C ALA A 143 0.83 9.11 -2.33
N LEU A 144 0.73 10.29 -2.96
CA LEU A 144 -0.01 11.43 -2.41
C LEU A 144 -1.48 11.08 -2.23
N GLU A 145 -2.13 10.49 -3.23
CA GLU A 145 -3.52 10.08 -3.16
C GLU A 145 -3.80 9.13 -1.98
N GLN A 146 -2.96 8.10 -1.83
CA GLN A 146 -3.10 7.11 -0.76
C GLN A 146 -2.84 7.71 0.63
N LEU A 147 -1.80 8.53 0.76
CA LEU A 147 -1.47 9.16 2.04
C LEU A 147 -2.50 10.21 2.46
N GLU A 148 -3.04 10.99 1.52
CA GLU A 148 -4.13 11.92 1.80
C GLU A 148 -5.41 11.18 2.19
N GLN A 149 -5.72 10.04 1.55
CA GLN A 149 -6.87 9.22 1.96
C GLN A 149 -6.68 8.67 3.38
N SER A 150 -5.49 8.18 3.71
CA SER A 150 -5.16 7.77 5.08
C SER A 150 -5.33 8.90 6.09
N ALA A 151 -4.82 10.10 5.79
CA ALA A 151 -4.94 11.26 6.66
C ALA A 151 -6.39 11.81 6.76
N ARG A 152 -7.24 11.58 5.77
CA ARG A 152 -8.68 11.89 5.83
C ARG A 152 -9.43 10.90 6.73
N LEU A 153 -9.18 9.60 6.56
CA LEU A 153 -9.84 8.53 7.31
C LEU A 153 -9.40 8.50 8.78
N ALA A 154 -8.11 8.74 9.03
CA ALA A 154 -7.52 8.79 10.36
C ALA A 154 -6.60 10.03 10.47
N PRO A 155 -7.16 11.19 10.85
CA PRO A 155 -6.38 12.42 11.01
C PRO A 155 -5.24 12.32 12.03
N ASP A 156 -5.31 11.36 12.95
CA ASP A 156 -4.33 11.03 13.98
C ASP A 156 -3.32 9.94 13.56
N ASN A 157 -3.30 9.53 12.29
CA ASN A 157 -2.30 8.60 11.79
C ASN A 157 -0.94 9.29 11.60
N ALA A 158 -0.12 9.25 12.65
CA ALA A 158 1.23 9.84 12.66
C ALA A 158 2.12 9.35 11.50
N THR A 159 1.98 8.08 11.10
CA THR A 159 2.76 7.50 9.97
C THR A 159 2.37 8.12 8.64
N ALA A 160 1.08 8.38 8.42
CA ALA A 160 0.61 9.03 7.20
C ALA A 160 1.16 10.46 7.09
N HIS A 161 1.10 11.25 8.18
CA HIS A 161 1.66 12.60 8.22
C HIS A 161 3.18 12.62 8.06
N TYR A 162 3.90 11.65 8.63
CA TYR A 162 5.34 11.53 8.41
C TYR A 162 5.67 11.30 6.93
N ASN A 163 4.96 10.39 6.26
CA ASN A 163 5.19 10.11 4.84
C ASN A 163 4.73 11.26 3.94
N LEU A 164 3.65 11.97 4.27
CA LEU A 164 3.27 13.22 3.59
C LEU A 164 4.37 14.27 3.71
N GLY A 165 4.97 14.41 4.89
CA GLY A 165 6.10 15.31 5.10
C GLY A 165 7.31 14.98 4.22
N LEU A 166 7.67 13.69 4.13
CA LEU A 166 8.74 13.23 3.22
C LEU A 166 8.39 13.48 1.75
N LEU A 167 7.12 13.27 1.38
CA LEU A 167 6.62 13.49 0.03
C LEU A 167 6.69 14.98 -0.35
N TYR A 168 6.15 15.87 0.47
CA TYR A 168 6.17 17.30 0.21
C TYR A 168 7.59 17.86 0.22
N LEU A 169 8.48 17.36 1.09
CA LEU A 169 9.90 17.67 1.05
C LEU A 169 10.52 17.30 -0.32
N LYS A 170 10.21 16.10 -0.84
CA LYS A 170 10.68 15.67 -2.18
C LYS A 170 10.17 16.61 -3.29
N LYS A 171 8.94 17.12 -3.16
CA LYS A 171 8.35 18.12 -4.07
C LYS A 171 8.86 19.55 -3.82
N LYS A 172 9.70 19.77 -2.80
CA LYS A 172 10.15 21.09 -2.32
C LYS A 172 9.01 22.01 -1.88
N ASP A 173 7.85 21.44 -1.53
CA ASP A 173 6.74 22.16 -0.89
C ASP A 173 7.01 22.18 0.61
N TYR A 174 7.93 23.05 1.04
CA TYR A 174 8.44 23.07 2.41
C TYR A 174 7.36 23.45 3.42
N ASP A 175 6.40 24.30 3.04
CA ASP A 175 5.29 24.69 3.91
C ASP A 175 4.45 23.47 4.32
N LYS A 176 4.03 22.66 3.34
CA LYS A 176 3.28 21.43 3.64
C LYS A 176 4.15 20.37 4.30
N ALA A 177 5.44 20.30 3.95
CA ALA A 177 6.37 19.37 4.58
C ALA A 177 6.50 19.65 6.09
N ARG A 178 6.70 20.91 6.49
CA ARG A 178 6.77 21.34 7.89
C ARG A 178 5.46 21.09 8.63
N ALA A 179 4.32 21.45 8.04
CA ALA A 179 3.02 21.22 8.66
C ALA A 179 2.75 19.72 8.91
N SER A 180 3.10 18.86 7.95
CA SER A 180 2.95 17.41 8.09
C SER A 180 3.92 16.83 9.12
N ALA A 181 5.16 17.30 9.14
CA ALA A 181 6.16 16.94 10.15
C ALA A 181 5.70 17.32 11.57
N GLN A 182 5.19 18.54 11.77
CA GLN A 182 4.66 19.00 13.06
C GLN A 182 3.52 18.10 13.55
N LYS A 183 2.59 17.71 12.67
CA LYS A 183 1.53 16.77 13.02
C LYS A 183 2.11 15.41 13.44
N ALA A 184 2.98 14.82 12.63
CA ALA A 184 3.57 13.52 12.92
C ALA A 184 4.31 13.51 14.27
N TYR A 185 5.15 14.52 14.52
CA TYR A 185 5.92 14.62 15.77
C TYR A 185 5.08 15.01 16.97
N GLY A 186 4.03 15.83 16.79
CA GLY A 186 3.06 16.12 17.84
C GLY A 186 2.28 14.89 18.31
N MET A 187 2.16 13.88 17.45
CA MET A 187 1.60 12.56 17.78
C MET A 187 2.65 11.55 18.27
N GLY A 188 3.88 11.99 18.55
CA GLY A 188 4.94 11.12 19.08
C GLY A 188 5.60 10.22 18.04
N PHE A 189 5.55 10.55 16.74
CA PHE A 189 6.25 9.76 15.73
C PHE A 189 7.76 9.67 16.04
N PRO A 190 8.35 8.46 16.14
CA PRO A 190 9.63 8.30 16.81
C PRO A 190 10.85 8.59 15.92
N LEU A 191 10.69 8.64 14.60
CA LEU A 191 11.86 8.73 13.70
C LEU A 191 12.24 10.18 13.41
N PRO A 192 13.48 10.61 13.73
CA PRO A 192 13.92 11.99 13.50
C PRO A 192 14.24 12.28 12.03
N GLY A 193 14.12 11.29 11.13
CA GLY A 193 14.61 11.38 9.75
C GLY A 193 14.03 12.55 8.95
N LEU A 194 12.72 12.80 9.06
CA LEU A 194 12.07 13.94 8.40
C LEU A 194 12.52 15.28 8.99
N LYS A 195 12.56 15.39 10.33
CA LYS A 195 13.09 16.57 11.03
C LYS A 195 14.51 16.91 10.59
N ASN A 196 15.40 15.91 10.55
CA ASN A 196 16.79 16.08 10.12
C ASN A 196 16.89 16.57 8.67
N LYS A 197 16.05 16.02 7.77
CA LYS A 197 16.02 16.43 6.36
C LYS A 197 15.50 17.86 6.18
N LEU A 198 14.48 18.26 6.94
CA LEU A 198 13.98 19.63 6.92
C LEU A 198 15.00 20.61 7.50
N ALA A 199 15.68 20.24 8.60
CA ALA A 199 16.75 21.06 9.17
C ALA A 199 17.91 21.26 8.18
N ALA A 200 18.32 20.22 7.47
CA ALA A 200 19.34 20.31 6.41
C ALA A 200 18.92 21.21 5.24
N ALA A 201 17.60 21.39 5.02
CA ALA A 201 17.05 22.31 4.03
C ALA A 201 16.87 23.75 4.57
N GLY A 202 17.17 24.01 5.85
CA GLY A 202 16.89 25.30 6.50
C GLY A 202 15.42 25.48 6.94
N GLU A 203 14.63 24.40 6.85
CA GLU A 203 13.17 24.38 7.01
C GLU A 203 12.73 23.77 8.35
N TRP A 204 13.64 23.56 9.28
CA TRP A 204 13.30 23.16 10.65
C TRP A 204 14.30 23.77 11.62
N ARG A 205 13.77 24.39 12.67
CA ARG A 205 14.54 24.89 13.81
C ARG A 205 14.01 24.22 15.06
N ASP A 206 14.92 23.83 15.95
CA ASP A 206 14.60 23.21 17.23
C ASP A 206 13.83 24.14 18.17
#